data_AF-A0A4U9WCI9-F1
#
_entry.id   AF-A0A4U9WCI9-F1
#
_cell.length_a   1.000
_cell.length_b   1.000
_cell.length_c   1.000
_cell.angle_alpha   90.00
_cell.angle_beta   90.00
_cell.angle_gamma   90.00
#
_symmetry.space_group_name_H-M   'P 1'
#
loop_
_entity.id
_entity.type
_entity.pdbx_description
1 polymer ?
#
loop_
_entity_poly.entity_id
_entity_poly.type
_entity_poly.pdbx_seq_one_letter_code
_entity_poly.pdbx_strand_id
1 'polypeptide(L)' 'MNCVLLAQRIVWLSERLAWLESQRHEFLRHISHELKTPLASMREGTELLADGVAGPLTSDQEKRWWRSSTRAAVICNC' A
#
# COMPACT_ATOMS: atom_id res chain seq x y z
N MET A 1 6.12 -34.38 -36.32
CA MET A 1 4.89 -34.33 -35.50
C MET A 1 5.09 -33.69 -34.12
N ASN A 2 6.24 -33.83 -33.44
CA ASN A 2 6.44 -33.28 -32.08
C ASN A 2 6.58 -31.76 -31.96
N CYS A 3 7.06 -31.05 -32.99
CA CYS A 3 7.29 -29.60 -32.92
C CYS A 3 5.99 -28.79 -32.77
N VAL A 4 4.89 -29.27 -33.36
CA VAL A 4 3.57 -28.60 -33.28
C VAL A 4 3.01 -28.69 -31.86
N LEU A 5 3.14 -29.85 -31.21
CA LEU A 5 2.70 -30.06 -29.83
C LEU A 5 3.50 -29.18 -28.85
N LEU A 6 4.81 -29.07 -29.06
CA LEU A 6 5.67 -28.22 -28.25
C LEU A 6 5.29 -26.74 -28.40
N ALA A 7 5.09 -26.27 -29.64
CA ALA A 7 4.68 -24.89 -29.89
C ALA A 7 3.34 -24.57 -29.21
N GLN A 8 2.35 -25.46 -29.31
CA GLN A 8 1.06 -25.31 -28.61
C GLN A 8 1.23 -25.25 -27.09
N ARG A 9 2.14 -26.06 -26.52
CA ARG A 9 2.38 -26.07 -25.08
C ARG A 9 3.05 -24.79 -24.59
N ILE A 10 3.97 -24.23 -25.37
CA ILE A 10 4.61 -22.94 -25.06
C ILE A 10 3.57 -21.83 -25.09
N VAL A 11 2.75 -21.76 -26.13
CA VAL A 11 1.68 -20.75 -26.23
C VAL A 11 0.74 -20.84 -25.01
N TRP A 12 0.30 -22.04 -24.65
CA TRP A 12 -0.55 -22.23 -23.48
C TRP A 12 0.13 -21.79 -22.17
N LEU A 13 1.43 -22.09 -21.99
CA LEU A 13 2.18 -21.64 -20.82
C LEU A 13 2.33 -20.12 -20.78
N SER A 14 2.56 -19.48 -21.92
CA SER A 14 2.65 -18.02 -22.03
C SER A 14 1.34 -17.34 -21.68
N GLU A 15 0.21 -17.83 -22.21
CA GLU A 15 -1.13 -17.34 -21.86
C GLU A 15 -1.42 -17.53 -20.36
N ARG A 16 -1.04 -18.69 -19.81
CA ARG A 16 -1.22 -18.98 -18.39
C ARG A 16 -0.40 -18.06 -17.50
N LEU A 17 0.85 -17.76 -17.90
CA LEU A 17 1.72 -16.82 -17.20
C LEU A 17 1.13 -15.41 -17.22
N ALA A 18 0.73 -14.92 -18.40
CA ALA A 18 0.13 -13.60 -18.56
C ALA A 18 -1.15 -13.45 -17.72
N TRP A 19 -1.97 -14.50 -17.65
CA TRP A 19 -3.14 -14.52 -16.79
C TRP A 19 -2.77 -14.40 -15.31
N LEU A 20 -1.77 -15.16 -14.83
CA LEU A 20 -1.31 -15.07 -13.44
C LEU A 20 -0.71 -13.69 -13.11
N GLU A 21 0.04 -13.10 -14.04
CA GLU A 21 0.58 -11.75 -13.88
C GLU A 21 -0.54 -10.71 -13.78
N SER A 22 -1.59 -10.83 -14.61
CA SER A 22 -2.78 -9.96 -14.50
C SER A 22 -3.44 -10.10 -13.13
N GLN A 23 -3.62 -11.32 -12.63
CA GLN A 23 -4.20 -11.56 -11.31
C GLN A 23 -3.34 -10.96 -10.19
N ARG A 24 -2.01 -11.05 -10.29
CA ARG A 24 -1.10 -10.41 -9.33
C ARG A 24 -1.24 -8.89 -9.31
N HIS A 25 -1.31 -8.26 -10.49
CA HIS A 25 -1.47 -6.81 -10.57
C HIS A 25 -2.81 -6.37 -9.98
N GLU A 26 -3.89 -7.09 -10.26
CA GLU A 26 -5.21 -6.81 -9.70
C GLU A 26 -5.21 -6.95 -8.18
N PHE A 27 -4.63 -8.04 -7.66
CA PHE A 27 -4.50 -8.27 -6.22
C PHE A 27 -3.73 -7.14 -5.52
N LEU A 28 -2.57 -6.74 -6.06
CA LEU A 28 -1.78 -5.66 -5.49
C LEU A 28 -2.51 -4.33 -5.53
N ARG A 29 -3.21 -4.03 -6.64
CA ARG A 29 -4.02 -2.81 -6.75
C ARG A 29 -5.14 -2.81 -5.70
N HIS A 30 -5.89 -3.91 -5.58
CA HIS A 30 -6.97 -4.05 -4.63
C HIS A 30 -6.50 -3.86 -3.19
N ILE A 31 -5.46 -4.60 -2.76
CA ILE A 31 -4.90 -4.44 -1.41
C ILE A 31 -4.37 -3.02 -1.19
N SER A 32 -3.78 -2.38 -2.21
CA SER A 32 -3.34 -0.99 -2.09
C SER A 32 -4.52 -0.03 -1.86
N HIS A 33 -5.65 -0.23 -2.53
CA HIS A 33 -6.85 0.59 -2.31
C HIS A 33 -7.45 0.37 -0.92
N GLU A 34 -7.57 -0.89 -0.52
CA GLU A 34 -8.10 -1.27 0.80
C GLU A 34 -7.21 -0.76 1.95
N LEU A 35 -5.90 -0.62 1.72
CA LEU A 35 -4.97 -0.05 2.72
C LEU A 35 -4.86 1.48 2.66
N LYS A 36 -5.07 2.10 1.49
CA LYS A 36 -4.97 3.56 1.34
C LYS A 36 -5.96 4.28 2.26
N THR A 37 -7.19 3.79 2.34
CA THR A 37 -8.25 4.38 3.18
C THR A 37 -7.96 4.33 4.68
N PRO A 38 -7.63 3.18 5.30
CA PRO A 38 -7.29 3.13 6.72
C PRO A 38 -5.99 3.89 7.02
N LEU A 39 -4.97 3.85 6.15
CA LEU A 39 -3.74 4.62 6.35
C LEU A 39 -3.99 6.13 6.26
N ALA A 40 -4.84 6.59 5.34
CA ALA A 40 -5.26 7.98 5.25
C ALA A 40 -6.01 8.42 6.51
N SER A 41 -6.92 7.58 7.03
CA SER A 41 -7.64 7.85 8.27
C SER A 41 -6.71 7.95 9.48
N MET A 42 -5.68 7.09 9.55
CA MET A 42 -4.66 7.18 10.60
C MET A 42 -3.84 8.46 10.48
N ARG A 43 -3.48 8.88 9.26
CA ARG A 43 -2.76 10.13 9.02
C ARG A 43 -3.61 11.35 9.41
N GLU A 44 -4.86 11.39 9.01
CA GLU A 44 -5.78 12.47 9.37
C GLU A 44 -5.97 12.54 10.89
N GLY A 45 -6.17 11.40 11.55
CA GLY A 45 -6.23 11.35 13.02
C GLY A 45 -4.95 11.86 13.68
N THR A 46 -3.79 11.63 13.05
CA THR A 46 -2.54 12.24 13.49
C THR A 46 -2.52 13.77 13.27
N GLU A 47 -2.92 14.26 12.11
CA GLU A 47 -2.98 15.71 11.84
C GLU A 47 -3.90 16.45 12.81
N LEU A 48 -5.07 15.88 13.15
CA LEU A 48 -6.00 16.44 14.13
C LEU A 48 -5.41 16.55 15.56
N LEU A 49 -4.52 15.61 15.91
CA LEU A 49 -3.81 15.64 17.19
C LEU A 49 -2.70 16.71 17.18
N ALA A 50 -2.08 16.97 16.02
CA ALA A 50 -1.13 18.07 15.86
C ALA A 50 -1.82 19.45 15.88
N ASP A 51 -3.01 19.55 15.30
CA ASP A 51 -3.82 20.77 15.27
C ASP A 51 -4.50 21.08 16.62
N GLY A 52 -4.34 20.20 17.62
CA GLY A 52 -4.92 20.40 18.96
C GLY A 52 -6.44 20.27 19.00
N VAL A 53 -7.07 19.73 17.95
CA VAL A 53 -8.53 19.57 17.84
C VAL A 53 -9.07 18.63 18.92
N ALA A 54 -8.28 17.63 19.32
CA ALA A 54 -8.59 16.72 20.41
C ALA A 54 -8.30 17.30 21.82
N GLY A 55 -7.87 18.57 21.91
CA GLY A 55 -7.37 19.22 23.12
C GLY A 55 -5.84 19.21 23.23
N PRO A 56 -5.28 19.89 24.25
CA PRO A 56 -3.84 19.99 24.43
C PRO A 56 -3.23 18.63 24.79
N LEU A 57 -2.19 18.24 24.08
CA LEU A 57 -1.39 17.06 24.42
C LEU A 57 -0.66 17.31 25.75
N THR A 58 -0.62 16.30 26.62
CA THR A 58 0.28 16.34 27.78
C THR A 58 1.74 16.31 27.33
N SER A 59 2.66 16.79 28.18
CA SER A 59 4.09 16.86 27.85
C SER A 59 4.70 15.49 27.47
N ASP A 60 4.17 14.39 28.00
CA ASP A 60 4.62 13.04 27.63
C ASP A 60 3.98 12.52 26.33
N GLN A 61 2.73 12.93 26.05
CA GLN A 61 2.10 12.67 24.75
C GLN A 61 2.81 13.43 23.64
N GLU A 62 3.13 14.71 23.84
CA GLU A 62 3.86 15.56 22.89
C GLU A 62 5.25 14.99 22.58
N LYS A 63 6.01 14.55 23.59
CA LYS A 63 7.30 13.86 23.37
C LYS A 63 7.14 12.56 22.58
N ARG A 64 6.10 11.76 22.85
CA ARG A 64 5.83 10.51 22.11
C ARG A 64 5.46 10.81 20.67
N TRP A 65 4.61 11.81 20.49
CA TRP A 65 4.19 12.37 19.22
C TRP A 65 5.37 12.83 18.37
N TRP A 66 6.24 13.65 18.94
CA TRP A 66 7.46 14.12 18.31
C TRP A 66 8.37 12.97 17.87
N ARG A 67 8.53 11.95 18.72
CA ARG A 67 9.31 10.74 18.38
C ARG A 67 8.71 9.96 17.19
N SER A 68 7.38 9.92 17.07
CA SER A 68 6.72 9.27 15.93
C SER A 68 6.73 10.11 14.65
N SER A 69 6.61 11.44 14.75
CA SER A 69 6.55 12.33 13.58
C SER A 69 7.92 12.61 12.95
N THR A 70 9.00 12.65 13.74
CA THR A 70 10.37 12.95 13.24
C THR A 70 10.93 11.90 12.26
N ARG A 71 10.27 10.75 12.09
CA ARG A 71 10.64 9.70 11.11
C ARG A 71 9.65 9.57 9.95
N ALA A 72 8.50 10.25 10.00
CA ALA A 72 7.39 10.09 9.05
C ALA A 72 7.43 11.06 7.85
N ALA A 73 8.35 12.03 7.82
CA ALA A 73 8.49 12.99 6.72
C ALA A 73 8.89 12.37 5.35
N VAL A 74 9.16 11.07 5.28
CA VAL A 74 9.60 10.37 4.05
C VAL A 74 8.43 9.86 3.19
N ILE A 75 7.19 9.94 3.66
CA ILE A 75 6.00 9.46 2.90
C ILE A 75 5.06 10.62 2.55
N CYS A 76 5.64 11.78 2.21
CA CYS A 76 4.92 12.79 1.46
C CYS A 76 5.54 12.86 0.06
N ASN A 77 4.98 12.08 -0.86
CA ASN A 77 4.98 12.47 -2.26
C ASN A 77 3.54 12.34 -2.74
N CYS A 78 2.91 13.48 -3.00
CA CYS A 78 2.07 13.57 -4.19
C CYS A 78 2.87 13.13 -5.41
#